data_AF-A0A8X8YCV2-F1
#
_entry.id   AF-A0A8X8YCV2-F1
#
_cell.length_a   1.000
_cell.length_b   1.000
_cell.length_c   1.000
_cell.angle_alpha   90.00
_cell.angle_beta   90.00
_cell.angle_gamma   90.00
#
_symmetry.space_group_name_H-M   'P 1'
#
loop_
_entity.id
_entity.type
_entity.pdbx_description
1 polymer ?
#
loop_
_entity_poly.entity_id
_entity_poly.type
_entity_poly.pdbx_seq_one_letter_code
_entity_poly.pdbx_strand_id
1 'polypeptide(L)'
;MPRQVSCADILVLATRDSVSLSGGPRIDVPLGRRDSRGPPNVRLVDSSLPPNDIELEATLKLFSKKGMTVEETVAILGALTLGITHCFSLRSRLYKPGNAINAGFVNTLKLKCPPHEGNTTSKIKFVVNDLTPIQFDNEYFVNTMRGRGVLKIDAALPLDSRTRPYVEKFASDHNAFYRAFSSAFVKLSSSNVLIGNQGVIRSSCNRFD
;
A
#
# COMPACT_ATOMS: atom_id res chain seq x y z
N MET A 1 14.25 21.10 24.20
CA MET A 1 15.41 20.63 23.42
C MET A 1 15.01 20.54 21.94
N PRO A 2 15.42 21.47 21.07
CA PRO A 2 15.23 21.32 19.62
C PRO A 2 16.03 20.11 19.09
N ARG A 3 15.58 19.48 17.99
CA ARG A 3 16.24 18.35 17.30
C ARG A 3 16.31 17.02 18.09
N GLN A 4 15.20 16.61 18.71
CA GLN A 4 15.10 15.28 19.35
C GLN A 4 14.40 14.22 18.49
N VAL A 5 13.49 14.60 17.61
CA VAL A 5 12.67 13.67 16.82
C VAL A 5 13.07 13.76 15.36
N SER A 6 13.37 12.62 14.72
CA SER A 6 13.73 12.57 13.30
C SER A 6 12.49 12.68 12.42
N CYS A 7 12.69 13.12 11.17
CA CYS A 7 11.61 13.11 10.17
C CYS A 7 11.15 11.69 9.85
N ALA A 8 12.06 10.71 9.92
CA ALA A 8 11.74 9.30 9.78
C ALA A 8 10.73 8.82 10.84
N ASP A 9 10.92 9.17 12.12
CA ASP A 9 9.97 8.81 13.17
C ASP A 9 8.65 9.59 13.03
N ILE A 10 8.70 10.89 12.69
CA ILE A 10 7.47 11.68 12.42
C ILE A 10 6.62 11.02 11.34
N LEU A 11 7.22 10.57 10.24
CA LEU A 11 6.49 9.94 9.13
C LEU A 11 5.78 8.65 9.58
N VAL A 12 6.48 7.79 10.33
CA VAL A 12 5.90 6.53 10.81
C VAL A 12 4.80 6.78 11.85
N LEU A 13 5.01 7.72 12.78
CA LEU A 13 4.01 8.14 13.77
C LEU A 13 2.75 8.70 13.09
N ALA A 14 2.92 9.61 12.12
CA ALA A 14 1.81 10.19 11.37
C ALA A 14 1.02 9.13 10.59
N THR A 15 1.72 8.15 10.01
CA THR A 15 1.07 7.05 9.28
C THR A 15 0.26 6.16 10.22
N ARG A 16 0.84 5.75 11.37
CA ARG A 16 0.13 5.01 12.42
C ARG A 16 -1.13 5.78 12.88
N ASP A 17 -0.98 7.07 13.14
CA ASP A 17 -2.08 7.89 13.66
C ASP A 17 -3.17 8.06 12.61
N SER A 18 -2.81 8.16 11.33
CA SER A 18 -3.77 8.20 10.23
C SER A 18 -4.57 6.89 10.12
N VAL A 19 -3.91 5.73 10.26
CA VAL A 19 -4.61 4.44 10.33
C VAL A 19 -5.60 4.41 11.49
N SER A 20 -5.17 4.82 12.69
CA SER A 20 -6.04 4.83 13.87
C SER A 20 -7.20 5.82 13.75
N LEU A 21 -6.97 7.02 13.22
CA LEU A 21 -7.99 8.05 13.03
C LEU A 21 -9.03 7.64 11.98
N SER A 22 -8.63 6.85 10.98
CA SER A 22 -9.54 6.22 10.02
C SER A 22 -10.23 4.96 10.58
N GLY A 23 -10.10 4.64 11.88
CA GLY A 23 -10.75 3.51 12.55
C GLY A 23 -10.02 2.17 12.44
N GLY A 24 -8.76 2.20 12.01
CA GLY A 24 -7.84 1.07 12.03
C GLY A 24 -7.32 0.72 13.42
N PRO A 25 -6.46 -0.30 13.54
CA PRO A 25 -5.91 -0.70 14.82
C PRO A 25 -4.94 0.35 15.40
N ARG A 26 -4.83 0.36 16.72
CA ARG A 26 -3.72 1.04 17.40
C ARG A 26 -2.47 0.17 17.26
N ILE A 27 -1.39 0.75 16.71
CA ILE A 27 -0.14 0.04 16.46
C ILE A 27 0.97 0.65 17.31
N ASP A 28 1.60 -0.15 18.16
CA ASP A 28 2.79 0.30 18.88
C ASP A 28 3.99 0.25 17.94
N VAL A 29 4.61 1.41 17.69
CA VAL A 29 5.72 1.55 16.75
C VAL A 29 7.00 1.85 17.55
N PRO A 30 8.08 1.06 17.37
CA PRO A 30 9.40 1.41 17.89
C PRO A 30 9.87 2.76 17.37
N LEU A 31 10.55 3.55 18.20
CA LEU A 31 11.12 4.86 17.83
C LEU A 31 12.65 4.81 17.87
N GLY A 32 13.29 5.90 17.47
CA GLY A 32 14.75 6.05 17.44
C GLY A 32 15.34 5.96 16.03
N ARG A 33 14.51 6.08 14.99
CA ARG A 33 15.00 6.20 13.61
C ARG A 33 15.75 7.50 13.43
N ARG A 34 16.67 7.51 12.48
CA ARG A 34 17.44 8.69 12.10
C ARG A 34 17.32 8.96 10.61
N ASP A 35 17.57 10.20 10.25
CA ASP A 35 17.44 10.68 8.88
C ASP A 35 18.68 10.41 8.04
N SER A 36 18.47 10.10 6.76
CA SER A 36 19.55 10.03 5.77
C SER A 36 20.27 11.37 5.61
N ARG A 37 21.58 11.34 5.37
CA ARG A 37 22.42 12.51 5.07
C ARG A 37 22.38 12.96 3.61
N GLY A 38 21.73 12.19 2.75
CA GLY A 38 21.70 12.46 1.33
C GLY A 38 20.39 12.01 0.67
N PRO A 39 20.17 12.44 -0.58
CA PRO A 39 18.99 12.07 -1.34
C PRO A 39 18.97 10.56 -1.61
N PRO A 40 17.78 9.97 -1.82
CA PRO A 40 17.69 8.58 -2.23
C PRO A 40 18.35 8.38 -3.60
N ASN A 41 18.95 7.21 -3.80
CA ASN A 41 19.41 6.81 -5.13
C ASN A 41 18.19 6.49 -6.00
N VAL A 42 17.95 7.26 -7.06
CA VAL A 42 16.77 7.13 -7.94
C VAL A 42 16.64 5.71 -8.51
N ARG A 43 17.74 5.08 -8.94
CA ARG A 43 17.71 3.69 -9.45
C ARG A 43 17.34 2.68 -8.36
N LEU A 44 17.75 2.94 -7.12
CA LEU A 44 17.35 2.12 -5.98
C LEU A 44 15.86 2.28 -5.68
N VAL A 45 15.32 3.49 -5.81
CA VAL A 45 13.87 3.75 -5.64
C VAL A 45 13.08 2.97 -6.68
N ASP A 46 13.42 3.11 -7.96
CA ASP A 46 12.70 2.45 -9.06
C ASP A 46 12.73 0.92 -8.96
N SER A 47 13.80 0.35 -8.41
CA SER A 47 13.92 -1.11 -8.22
C SER A 47 13.33 -1.63 -6.91
N SER A 48 13.00 -0.75 -5.96
CA SER A 48 12.50 -1.13 -4.63
C SER A 48 11.00 -0.89 -4.45
N LEU A 49 10.36 -0.12 -5.34
CA LEU A 49 8.92 0.14 -5.31
C LEU A 49 8.17 -0.83 -6.24
N PRO A 50 7.04 -1.40 -5.79
CA PRO A 50 6.22 -2.24 -6.66
C PRO A 50 5.56 -1.40 -7.75
N PRO A 51 5.69 -1.76 -9.04
CA PRO A 51 4.92 -1.10 -10.11
C PRO A 51 3.43 -1.45 -10.00
N ASN A 52 2.57 -0.65 -10.63
CA ASN A 52 1.10 -0.82 -10.59
C ASN A 52 0.62 -2.17 -11.17
N ASP A 53 1.42 -2.79 -12.04
CA ASP A 53 1.14 -4.07 -12.69
C ASP A 53 2.06 -5.20 -12.18
N ILE A 54 2.63 -5.04 -10.98
CA ILE A 54 3.43 -6.08 -10.33
C ILE A 54 2.67 -7.42 -10.24
N GLU A 55 3.36 -8.50 -10.56
CA GLU A 55 2.84 -9.86 -10.40
C GLU A 55 2.89 -10.30 -8.94
N LEU A 56 1.98 -11.21 -8.56
CA LEU A 56 1.90 -11.71 -7.19
C LEU A 56 3.22 -12.30 -6.69
N GLU A 57 3.91 -13.09 -7.51
CA GLU A 57 5.21 -13.68 -7.13
C GLU A 57 6.26 -12.61 -6.79
N ALA A 58 6.30 -11.55 -7.60
CA ALA A 58 7.22 -10.44 -7.38
C ALA A 58 6.86 -9.67 -6.10
N THR A 59 5.57 -9.50 -5.81
CA THR A 59 5.08 -8.89 -4.56
C THR A 59 5.50 -9.69 -3.34
N LEU A 60 5.26 -11.02 -3.33
CA LEU A 60 5.66 -11.90 -2.23
C LEU A 60 7.19 -11.88 -2.02
N LYS A 61 7.96 -11.90 -3.12
CA LYS A 61 9.42 -11.78 -3.06
C LYS A 61 9.89 -10.42 -2.52
N LEU A 62 9.21 -9.34 -2.87
CA LEU A 62 9.55 -7.99 -2.40
C LEU A 62 9.36 -7.86 -0.89
N PHE A 63 8.24 -8.33 -0.36
CA PHE A 63 7.92 -8.21 1.07
C PHE A 63 8.64 -9.27 1.93
N SER A 64 8.93 -10.46 1.40
CA SER A 64 9.77 -11.44 2.10
C SER A 64 11.20 -10.95 2.34
N LYS A 65 11.78 -10.15 1.42
CA LYS A 65 13.07 -9.44 1.66
C LYS A 65 13.03 -8.48 2.86
N LYS A 66 11.83 -8.09 3.32
CA LYS A 66 11.59 -7.26 4.51
C LYS A 66 11.19 -8.10 5.74
N GLY A 67 11.32 -9.43 5.66
CA GLY A 67 10.99 -10.35 6.76
C GLY A 67 9.48 -10.60 6.93
N MET A 68 8.67 -10.27 5.93
CA MET A 68 7.23 -10.54 5.97
C MET A 68 6.90 -11.95 5.52
N THR A 69 5.93 -12.54 6.20
CA THR A 69 5.24 -13.77 5.77
C THR A 69 4.25 -13.47 4.64
N VAL A 70 3.68 -14.52 4.04
CA VAL A 70 2.59 -14.38 3.08
C VAL A 70 1.38 -13.71 3.73
N GLU A 71 1.02 -14.09 4.96
CA GLU A 71 -0.07 -13.48 5.73
C GLU A 71 0.13 -11.97 5.90
N GLU A 72 1.32 -11.55 6.33
CA GLU A 72 1.67 -10.14 6.51
C GLU A 72 1.72 -9.36 5.20
N THR A 73 2.13 -10.03 4.11
CA THR A 73 2.10 -9.42 2.77
C THR A 73 0.67 -9.18 2.30
N VAL A 74 -0.24 -10.14 2.52
CA VAL A 74 -1.66 -9.94 2.22
C VAL A 74 -2.25 -8.84 3.11
N ALA A 75 -1.87 -8.80 4.39
CA ALA A 75 -2.36 -7.80 5.32
C ALA A 75 -1.90 -6.38 4.93
N ILE A 76 -0.61 -6.16 4.62
CA ILE A 76 -0.11 -4.81 4.29
C ILE A 76 -0.72 -4.25 3.00
N LEU A 77 -1.09 -5.11 2.04
CA LEU A 77 -1.85 -4.71 0.85
C LEU A 77 -3.27 -4.23 1.20
N GLY A 78 -3.83 -4.70 2.32
CA GLY A 78 -5.10 -4.22 2.86
C GLY A 78 -5.12 -2.73 3.22
N ALA A 79 -3.96 -2.04 3.30
CA ALA A 79 -3.93 -0.57 3.39
C ALA A 79 -4.65 0.12 2.23
N LEU A 80 -4.80 -0.56 1.08
CA LEU A 80 -5.57 -0.09 -0.07
C LEU A 80 -7.08 0.00 0.19
N THR A 81 -7.57 -0.35 1.39
CA THR A 81 -8.93 0.05 1.81
C THR A 81 -9.11 1.58 1.80
N LEU A 82 -8.03 2.33 2.05
CA LEU A 82 -8.05 3.79 1.97
C LEU A 82 -7.65 4.30 0.58
N GLY A 83 -8.15 5.49 0.25
CA GLY A 83 -7.60 6.32 -0.81
C GLY A 83 -8.09 6.00 -2.22
N ILE A 84 -7.27 6.38 -3.20
CA ILE A 84 -7.63 6.38 -4.61
C ILE A 84 -6.53 5.78 -5.48
N THR A 85 -6.92 5.34 -6.67
CA THR A 85 -6.02 4.94 -7.75
C THR A 85 -6.26 5.80 -8.98
N HIS A 86 -5.21 6.43 -9.49
CA HIS A 86 -5.30 7.21 -10.72
C HIS A 86 -5.52 6.30 -11.94
N CYS A 87 -6.31 6.78 -12.91
CA CYS A 87 -6.62 6.01 -14.11
C CYS A 87 -5.39 5.64 -14.96
N PHE A 88 -4.32 6.45 -14.91
CA PHE A 88 -3.07 6.13 -15.62
C PHE A 88 -2.47 4.79 -15.14
N SER A 89 -2.55 4.51 -13.84
CA SER A 89 -2.10 3.25 -13.22
C SER A 89 -2.88 2.04 -13.70
N LEU A 90 -4.13 2.25 -14.14
CA LEU A 90 -5.03 1.19 -14.58
C LEU A 90 -4.99 0.91 -16.08
N ARG A 91 -4.31 1.73 -16.90
CA ARG A 91 -4.32 1.59 -18.37
C ARG A 91 -3.90 0.20 -18.84
N SER A 92 -2.80 -0.32 -18.30
CA SER A 92 -2.28 -1.66 -18.64
C SER A 92 -3.34 -2.73 -18.35
N ARG A 93 -3.99 -2.62 -17.18
CA ARG A 93 -5.01 -3.54 -16.70
C ARG A 93 -6.31 -3.49 -17.50
N LEU A 94 -6.79 -2.29 -17.87
CA LEU A 94 -8.08 -2.10 -18.53
C LEU A 94 -8.04 -2.33 -20.05
N TYR A 95 -6.90 -2.07 -20.70
CA TYR A 95 -6.82 -2.00 -22.15
C TYR A 95 -5.81 -2.95 -22.82
N LYS A 96 -4.95 -3.65 -22.07
CA LYS A 96 -4.12 -4.72 -22.65
C LYS A 96 -4.84 -6.07 -22.58
N PRO A 97 -4.75 -6.91 -23.62
CA PRO A 97 -5.29 -8.28 -23.62
C PRO A 97 -4.69 -9.15 -22.51
N GLY A 98 -5.42 -10.19 -22.07
CA GLY A 98 -4.90 -11.22 -21.15
C GLY A 98 -4.98 -10.90 -19.66
N ASN A 99 -5.45 -9.72 -19.27
CA ASN A 99 -5.70 -9.37 -17.86
C ASN A 99 -7.12 -9.80 -17.47
N ALA A 100 -7.33 -11.11 -17.30
CA ALA A 100 -8.60 -11.70 -16.88
C ALA A 100 -9.06 -11.12 -15.54
N ILE A 101 -10.23 -10.49 -15.53
CA ILE A 101 -10.90 -9.94 -14.35
C ILE A 101 -12.40 -10.11 -14.60
N ASN A 102 -13.19 -10.09 -13.53
CA ASN A 102 -14.65 -9.92 -13.60
C ASN A 102 -15.02 -8.87 -14.66
N ALA A 103 -15.60 -9.31 -15.78
CA ALA A 103 -15.86 -8.47 -16.94
C ALA A 103 -16.80 -7.30 -16.60
N GLY A 104 -17.75 -7.52 -15.69
CA GLY A 104 -18.65 -6.49 -15.19
C GLY A 104 -17.91 -5.37 -14.47
N PHE A 105 -17.01 -5.71 -13.55
CA PHE A 105 -16.24 -4.71 -12.81
C PHE A 105 -15.24 -3.95 -13.70
N VAL A 106 -14.60 -4.62 -14.66
CA VAL A 106 -13.76 -3.95 -15.66
C VAL A 106 -14.54 -2.90 -16.43
N ASN A 107 -15.78 -3.20 -16.84
CA ASN A 107 -16.64 -2.23 -17.51
C ASN A 107 -16.97 -1.04 -16.62
N THR A 108 -17.23 -1.26 -15.32
CA THR A 108 -17.39 -0.19 -14.33
C THR A 108 -16.15 0.71 -14.24
N LEU A 109 -14.95 0.12 -14.20
CA LEU A 109 -13.70 0.89 -14.17
C LEU A 109 -13.46 1.66 -15.47
N LYS A 110 -13.76 1.08 -16.64
CA LYS A 110 -13.64 1.76 -17.95
C LYS A 110 -14.56 2.98 -18.11
N LEU A 111 -15.74 2.96 -17.48
CA LEU A 111 -16.63 4.13 -17.46
C LEU A 111 -16.00 5.31 -16.71
N LYS A 112 -15.29 5.04 -15.60
CA LYS A 112 -14.59 6.06 -14.82
C LYS A 112 -13.24 6.46 -15.44
N CYS A 113 -12.56 5.50 -16.06
CA CYS A 113 -11.24 5.63 -16.65
C CYS A 113 -11.26 5.32 -18.15
N PRO A 114 -11.76 6.21 -19.02
CA PRO A 114 -11.82 5.99 -20.48
C PRO A 114 -10.42 5.98 -21.13
N PRO A 115 -10.27 5.39 -22.34
CA PRO A 115 -8.96 5.16 -22.96
C PRO A 115 -8.28 6.46 -23.44
N HIS A 116 -9.06 7.49 -23.78
CA HIS A 116 -8.58 8.80 -24.18
C HIS A 116 -8.92 9.84 -23.11
N GLU A 117 -7.88 10.49 -22.60
CA GLU A 117 -8.02 11.81 -21.99
C GLU A 117 -8.22 12.78 -23.17
N GLY A 118 -9.46 13.21 -23.42
CA GLY A 118 -9.73 14.20 -24.45
C GLY A 118 -8.94 15.49 -24.22
N ASN A 119 -8.84 16.34 -25.24
CA ASN A 119 -8.10 17.62 -25.27
C ASN A 119 -8.67 18.70 -24.31
N THR A 120 -9.36 18.29 -23.26
CA THR A 120 -9.79 19.11 -22.13
C THR A 120 -8.71 19.05 -21.07
N THR A 121 -8.08 20.20 -20.83
CA THR A 121 -7.36 20.57 -19.59
C THR A 121 -7.51 19.52 -18.47
N SER A 122 -6.44 18.73 -18.30
CA SER A 122 -6.29 17.56 -17.44
C SER A 122 -7.10 17.62 -16.12
N LYS A 123 -8.30 17.04 -16.10
CA LYS A 123 -8.95 16.64 -14.85
C LYS A 123 -8.36 15.29 -14.47
N ILE A 124 -7.57 15.27 -13.40
CA ILE A 124 -7.03 14.04 -12.80
C ILE A 124 -8.19 13.06 -12.60
N LYS A 125 -8.24 11.98 -13.39
CA LYS A 125 -9.24 10.93 -13.23
C LYS A 125 -8.72 9.83 -12.30
N PHE A 126 -9.56 9.41 -11.38
CA PHE A 126 -9.24 8.38 -10.40
C PHE A 126 -10.47 7.55 -10.06
N VAL A 127 -10.23 6.40 -9.44
CA VAL A 127 -11.23 5.58 -8.78
C VAL A 127 -10.90 5.48 -7.31
N VAL A 128 -11.92 5.38 -6.46
CA VAL A 128 -11.74 4.97 -5.07
C VAL A 128 -11.28 3.51 -5.04
N ASN A 129 -10.41 3.17 -4.10
CA ASN A 129 -9.83 1.83 -4.02
C ASN A 129 -10.85 0.79 -3.54
N ASP A 130 -11.75 1.17 -2.64
CA ASP A 130 -12.92 0.38 -2.24
C ASP A 130 -14.17 1.26 -2.00
N LEU A 131 -15.21 0.67 -1.37
CA LEU A 131 -16.49 1.33 -1.10
C LEU A 131 -16.49 2.20 0.17
N THR A 132 -15.46 2.10 1.01
CA THR A 132 -15.31 2.78 2.30
C THR A 132 -14.02 3.61 2.33
N PRO A 133 -13.78 4.53 1.35
CA PRO A 133 -12.45 5.07 1.01
C PRO A 133 -11.77 5.94 2.09
N ILE A 134 -12.47 6.25 3.18
CA ILE A 134 -12.00 7.05 4.32
C ILE A 134 -11.95 6.26 5.63
N GLN A 135 -12.47 5.03 5.62
CA GLN A 135 -12.53 4.13 6.76
C GLN A 135 -11.48 3.03 6.52
N PHE A 136 -10.58 2.85 7.48
CA PHE A 136 -9.68 1.72 7.47
C PHE A 136 -10.47 0.52 7.98
N ASP A 137 -10.78 -0.43 7.10
CA ASP A 137 -11.52 -1.65 7.45
C ASP A 137 -11.11 -2.86 6.59
N ASN A 138 -11.88 -3.94 6.64
CA ASN A 138 -11.60 -5.17 5.87
C ASN A 138 -12.44 -5.30 4.59
N GLU A 139 -13.17 -4.26 4.18
CA GLU A 139 -14.02 -4.24 2.97
C GLU A 139 -13.16 -4.37 1.70
N TYR A 140 -11.88 -4.00 1.75
CA TYR A 140 -10.89 -4.36 0.72
C TYR A 140 -10.88 -5.88 0.42
N PHE A 141 -10.83 -6.73 1.46
CA PHE A 141 -10.79 -8.18 1.27
C PHE A 141 -12.14 -8.74 0.81
N VAL A 142 -13.24 -8.19 1.31
CA VAL A 142 -14.60 -8.53 0.84
C VAL A 142 -14.76 -8.21 -0.65
N ASN A 143 -14.29 -7.05 -1.09
CA ASN A 143 -14.38 -6.62 -2.48
C ASN A 143 -13.48 -7.43 -3.41
N THR A 144 -12.25 -7.73 -3.01
CA THR A 144 -11.36 -8.58 -3.83
C THR A 144 -11.94 -9.97 -4.04
N MET A 145 -12.50 -10.61 -3.01
CA MET A 145 -13.22 -11.89 -3.12
C MET A 145 -14.43 -11.83 -4.07
N ARG A 146 -15.12 -10.67 -4.13
CA ARG A 146 -16.22 -10.43 -5.07
C ARG A 146 -15.75 -10.09 -6.49
N GLY A 147 -14.45 -10.21 -6.78
CA GLY A 147 -13.86 -9.87 -8.07
C GLY A 147 -13.79 -8.38 -8.35
N ARG A 148 -13.80 -7.54 -7.31
CA ARG A 148 -13.77 -6.07 -7.38
C ARG A 148 -12.42 -5.45 -7.00
N GLY A 149 -11.32 -6.20 -7.16
CA GLY A 149 -9.97 -5.66 -6.97
C GLY A 149 -9.60 -4.62 -8.03
N VAL A 150 -9.13 -3.45 -7.62
CA VAL A 150 -8.85 -2.32 -8.53
C VAL A 150 -7.53 -2.52 -9.29
N LEU A 151 -6.45 -2.84 -8.59
CA LEU A 151 -5.14 -3.13 -9.17
C LEU A 151 -5.00 -4.58 -9.61
N LYS A 152 -3.93 -4.88 -10.36
CA LYS A 152 -3.61 -6.24 -10.80
C LYS A 152 -3.47 -7.20 -9.64
N ILE A 153 -2.68 -6.79 -8.65
CA ILE A 153 -2.42 -7.57 -7.46
C ILE A 153 -3.71 -7.85 -6.66
N ASP A 154 -4.57 -6.86 -6.49
CA ASP A 154 -5.83 -7.00 -5.72
C ASP A 154 -6.72 -8.12 -6.24
N ALA A 155 -6.83 -8.26 -7.57
CA ALA A 155 -7.63 -9.33 -8.17
C ALA A 155 -6.91 -10.69 -8.21
N ALA A 156 -5.58 -10.73 -8.05
CA ALA A 156 -4.81 -11.96 -8.01
C ALA A 156 -4.83 -12.63 -6.63
N LEU A 157 -4.84 -11.83 -5.55
CA LEU A 157 -4.85 -12.31 -4.17
C LEU A 157 -5.90 -13.40 -3.85
N PRO A 158 -7.19 -13.25 -4.22
CA PRO A 158 -8.20 -14.26 -3.90
C PRO A 158 -8.10 -15.52 -4.78
N LEU A 159 -7.33 -15.49 -5.87
CA LEU A 159 -7.24 -16.58 -6.85
C LEU A 159 -6.04 -17.50 -6.61
N ASP A 160 -4.96 -17.00 -6.01
CA ASP A 160 -3.77 -17.79 -5.71
C ASP A 160 -3.93 -18.58 -4.40
N SER A 161 -3.58 -19.87 -4.42
CA SER A 161 -3.75 -20.79 -3.30
C SER A 161 -2.96 -20.42 -2.05
N ARG A 162 -1.87 -19.65 -2.20
CA ARG A 162 -1.01 -19.21 -1.09
C ARG A 162 -1.59 -18.02 -0.35
N THR A 163 -2.33 -17.15 -1.05
CA THR A 163 -2.89 -15.92 -0.48
C THR A 163 -4.37 -16.02 -0.15
N ARG A 164 -5.14 -16.80 -0.92
CA ARG A 164 -6.60 -16.95 -0.74
C ARG A 164 -7.03 -17.25 0.70
N PRO A 165 -6.39 -18.17 1.45
CA PRO A 165 -6.79 -18.46 2.83
C PRO A 165 -6.71 -17.22 3.75
N TYR A 166 -5.74 -16.33 3.52
CA TYR A 166 -5.58 -15.10 4.29
C TYR A 166 -6.58 -14.03 3.85
N VAL A 167 -6.90 -13.95 2.56
CA VAL A 167 -7.96 -13.06 2.05
C VAL A 167 -9.31 -13.44 2.67
N GLU A 168 -9.66 -14.74 2.68
CA GLU A 168 -10.90 -15.24 3.29
C GLU A 168 -10.93 -14.99 4.80
N LYS A 169 -9.81 -15.24 5.49
CA LYS A 169 -9.65 -14.96 6.92
C LYS A 169 -9.87 -13.48 7.23
N PHE A 170 -9.27 -12.57 6.47
CA PHE A 170 -9.39 -11.14 6.71
C PHE A 170 -10.76 -10.58 6.31
N ALA A 171 -11.38 -11.13 5.27
CA ALA A 171 -12.74 -10.77 4.89
C ALA A 171 -13.78 -11.16 5.95
N SER A 172 -13.56 -12.26 6.69
CA SER A 172 -14.48 -12.78 7.72
C SER A 172 -14.17 -12.30 9.14
N ASP A 173 -12.89 -12.06 9.47
CA ASP A 173 -12.44 -11.61 10.77
C ASP A 173 -11.60 -10.33 10.65
N HIS A 174 -12.27 -9.22 10.95
CA HIS A 174 -11.67 -7.89 10.99
C HIS A 174 -10.52 -7.77 12.01
N ASN A 175 -10.60 -8.45 13.15
CA ASN A 175 -9.54 -8.43 14.16
C ASN A 175 -8.31 -9.25 13.72
N ALA A 176 -8.51 -10.33 12.97
CA ALA A 176 -7.41 -11.06 12.34
C ALA A 176 -6.64 -10.17 11.36
N PHE A 177 -7.34 -9.42 10.52
CA PHE A 177 -6.72 -8.44 9.63
C PHE A 177 -5.90 -7.42 10.41
N TYR A 178 -6.49 -6.81 11.44
CA TYR A 178 -5.84 -5.78 12.24
C TYR A 178 -4.56 -6.25 12.94
N ARG A 179 -4.56 -7.47 13.49
CA ARG A 179 -3.37 -8.06 14.10
C ARG A 179 -2.25 -8.28 13.07
N ALA A 180 -2.59 -8.88 11.93
CA ALA A 180 -1.62 -9.13 10.87
C ALA A 180 -1.09 -7.83 10.25
N PHE A 181 -1.96 -6.84 10.04
CA PHE A 181 -1.58 -5.51 9.56
C PHE A 181 -0.63 -4.81 10.52
N SER A 182 -0.92 -4.84 11.81
CA SER A 182 -0.06 -4.24 12.84
C SER A 182 1.34 -4.86 12.84
N SER A 183 1.44 -6.19 12.76
CA SER A 183 2.73 -6.90 12.63
C SER A 183 3.48 -6.49 11.36
N ALA A 184 2.79 -6.50 10.22
CA ALA A 184 3.37 -6.13 8.94
C ALA A 184 3.83 -4.66 8.91
N PHE A 185 3.05 -3.75 9.48
CA PHE A 185 3.37 -2.32 9.58
C PHE A 185 4.64 -2.09 10.40
N VAL A 186 4.79 -2.77 11.55
CA VAL A 186 5.99 -2.67 12.38
C VAL A 186 7.22 -3.21 11.65
N LYS A 187 7.11 -4.33 10.93
CA LYS A 187 8.20 -4.87 10.11
C LYS A 187 8.58 -3.93 8.97
N LEU A 188 7.60 -3.38 8.26
CA LEU A 188 7.84 -2.44 7.17
C LEU A 188 8.55 -1.18 7.66
N SER A 189 8.04 -0.58 8.72
CA SER A 189 8.59 0.64 9.30
C SER A 189 9.95 0.42 9.98
N SER A 190 10.34 -0.82 10.26
CA SER A 190 11.64 -1.16 10.86
C SER A 190 12.66 -1.68 9.83
N SER A 191 12.28 -1.76 8.55
CA SER A 191 13.14 -2.26 7.47
C SER A 191 14.19 -1.22 7.07
N ASN A 192 15.48 -1.61 7.10
CA ASN A 192 16.62 -0.79 6.66
C ASN A 192 16.70 0.60 7.31
N VAL A 193 16.33 0.70 8.59
CA VAL A 193 16.35 1.97 9.34
C VAL A 193 17.77 2.34 9.81
N LEU A 194 18.04 3.65 9.89
CA LEU A 194 19.25 4.18 10.51
C LEU A 194 19.00 4.40 12.01
N ILE A 195 19.90 3.91 12.86
CA ILE A 195 19.80 4.00 14.33
C ILE A 195 21.12 4.44 14.97
N GLY A 196 21.06 4.86 16.24
CA GLY A 196 22.25 5.24 17.02
C GLY A 196 22.99 6.43 16.41
N ASN A 197 24.18 6.20 15.86
CA ASN A 197 25.00 7.24 15.22
C ASN A 197 24.89 7.25 13.67
N GLN A 198 24.06 6.37 13.11
CA GLN A 198 23.80 6.31 11.68
C GLN A 198 22.82 7.43 11.31
N GLY A 199 23.20 8.35 10.42
CA GLY A 199 22.33 9.48 10.04
C GLY A 199 22.26 10.62 11.07
N VAL A 200 21.30 11.53 10.86
CA VAL A 200 21.15 12.79 11.60
C VAL A 200 19.71 12.97 12.12
N ILE A 201 19.48 14.00 12.94
CA ILE A 201 18.13 14.48 13.24
C ILE A 201 17.96 15.80 12.50
N ARG A 202 17.20 15.79 11.40
CA ARG A 202 17.06 16.99 10.56
C ARG A 202 16.26 18.08 11.25
N SER A 203 16.69 19.33 11.07
CA SER A 203 15.93 20.49 11.53
C SER A 203 14.70 20.80 10.65
N SER A 204 14.78 20.44 9.36
CA SER A 204 13.67 20.53 8.42
C SER A 204 13.66 19.31 7.49
N CYS A 205 12.51 18.67 7.33
CA CYS A 205 12.42 17.39 6.60
C CYS A 205 12.60 17.51 5.08
N ASN A 206 12.46 18.71 4.53
CA ASN A 206 12.55 18.98 3.09
C ASN A 206 13.95 19.37 2.61
N ARG A 207 14.94 19.46 3.50
CA ARG A 207 16.33 19.79 3.15
C ARG A 207 17.32 19.01 4.00
N PHE A 208 18.58 19.00 3.61
CA PHE A 208 19.66 18.48 4.43
C PHE A 208 20.18 19.59 5.34
N ASP A 209 20.68 19.19 6.51
CA ASP A 209 21.38 20.08 7.44
C ASP A 209 22.84 20.26 7.02
#